data_AF-A0A955FF92-F1
#
_entry.id   AF-A0A955FF92-F1
#
_cell.length_a   1.000
_cell.length_b   1.000
_cell.length_c   1.000
_cell.angle_alpha   90.00
_cell.angle_beta   90.00
_cell.angle_gamma   90.00
#
_symmetry.space_group_name_H-M   'P 1'
#
loop_
_entity.id
_entity.type
_entity.pdbx_description
1 polymer ?
#
loop_
_entity_poly.entity_id
_entity_poly.type
_entity_poly.pdbx_seq_one_letter_code
_entity_poly.pdbx_strand_id
1 'polypeptide(L)'
;MKHPVVHIGVGNVGKETASQITQFGENLTYSALFDRTGGAFAETGLSSDAVSRFPEGASADITPDSVIDELTGPCIFVDTTAADTTLASMKKVLSKGGAVVMSNKKPITGTQADWDELHRLGDDRLFYETTVGAGLPVIQTLKSLLATGDKIIEIQGCFSGTLGFLFSELEAGTSFSTAVTSAKEQGFTEPDPRDDLSGMDVARKVLILSRVMGKELEITDVSVEPLYNDALAKLSKEEFMEQVTTLDQEYAARAEQAAS
;
A
#
# COMPACT_ATOMS: atom_id res chain seq x y z
N MET A 1 12.13 22.92 -16.94
CA MET A 1 11.35 23.35 -15.76
C MET A 1 11.16 22.11 -14.91
N LYS A 2 11.42 22.17 -13.59
CA LYS A 2 11.25 21.01 -12.72
C LYS A 2 9.79 20.89 -12.28
N HIS A 3 9.28 19.67 -12.17
CA HIS A 3 7.93 19.40 -11.69
C HIS A 3 7.92 19.32 -10.15
N PRO A 4 7.01 20.04 -9.47
CA PRO A 4 6.93 20.03 -8.02
C PRO A 4 6.35 18.71 -7.51
N VAL A 5 6.99 18.15 -6.47
CA VAL A 5 6.57 16.92 -5.79
C VAL A 5 6.05 17.28 -4.39
N VAL A 6 4.86 16.79 -4.08
CA VAL A 6 4.22 16.86 -2.76
C VAL A 6 4.12 15.42 -2.24
N HIS A 7 4.91 15.07 -1.23
CA HIS A 7 5.04 13.69 -0.78
C HIS A 7 4.58 13.49 0.65
N ILE A 8 3.60 12.60 0.80
CA ILE A 8 3.00 12.21 2.07
C ILE A 8 3.49 10.80 2.44
N GLY A 9 3.96 10.63 3.68
CA GLY A 9 4.36 9.33 4.22
C GLY A 9 5.86 9.05 4.22
N VAL A 10 6.69 9.88 4.86
CA VAL A 10 8.15 9.67 4.93
C VAL A 10 8.57 8.58 5.95
N GLY A 11 7.93 7.40 5.88
CA GLY A 11 8.33 6.17 6.56
C GLY A 11 9.40 5.39 5.79
N ASN A 12 9.49 4.07 5.97
CA ASN A 12 10.53 3.25 5.30
C ASN A 12 10.49 3.38 3.77
N VAL A 13 9.32 3.16 3.15
CA VAL A 13 9.13 3.29 1.69
C VAL A 13 9.30 4.75 1.23
N GLY A 14 8.73 5.70 1.97
CA GLY A 14 8.81 7.12 1.63
C GLY A 14 10.23 7.70 1.69
N LYS A 15 11.05 7.31 2.67
CA LYS A 15 12.46 7.72 2.76
C LYS A 15 13.27 7.21 1.57
N GLU A 16 13.10 5.94 1.21
CA GLU A 16 13.79 5.36 0.07
C GLU A 16 13.33 6.01 -1.25
N THR A 17 12.02 6.23 -1.40
CA THR A 17 11.46 6.96 -2.55
C THR A 17 12.03 8.38 -2.66
N ALA A 18 12.15 9.09 -1.53
CA ALA A 18 12.72 10.44 -1.50
C ALA A 18 14.22 10.46 -1.84
N SER A 19 14.96 9.47 -1.36
CA SER A 19 16.36 9.26 -1.72
C SER A 19 16.52 9.05 -3.24
N GLN A 20 15.75 8.12 -3.82
CA GLN A 20 15.80 7.81 -5.25
C GLN A 20 15.37 8.99 -6.13
N ILE A 21 14.31 9.72 -5.76
CA ILE A 21 13.89 10.92 -6.49
C ILE A 21 14.98 12.01 -6.41
N THR A 22 15.62 12.19 -5.26
CA THR A 22 16.71 13.17 -5.11
C THR A 22 17.93 12.79 -5.94
N GLN A 23 18.21 11.49 -6.07
CA GLN A 23 19.36 10.98 -6.81
C GLN A 23 19.15 10.92 -8.33
N PHE A 24 17.96 10.50 -8.79
CA PHE A 24 17.70 10.17 -10.19
C PHE A 24 16.63 11.05 -10.85
N GLY A 25 15.86 11.81 -10.08
CA GLY A 25 14.76 12.65 -10.55
C GLY A 25 15.21 14.00 -11.09
N GLU A 26 15.97 14.04 -12.18
CA GLU A 26 16.58 15.27 -12.72
C GLU A 26 15.57 16.40 -13.00
N ASN A 27 14.35 16.04 -13.39
CA ASN A 27 13.25 16.97 -13.70
C ASN A 27 12.24 17.13 -12.55
N LEU A 28 12.57 16.63 -11.35
CA LEU A 28 11.70 16.70 -10.17
C LEU A 28 12.32 17.63 -9.12
N THR A 29 11.45 18.27 -8.35
CA THR A 29 11.84 19.06 -7.18
C THR A 29 10.84 18.78 -6.06
N TYR A 30 11.33 18.44 -4.87
CA TYR A 30 10.47 18.33 -3.69
C TYR A 30 10.00 19.71 -3.26
N SER A 31 8.72 20.02 -3.44
CA SER A 31 8.11 21.24 -2.88
C SER A 31 7.64 21.00 -1.45
N ALA A 32 7.17 19.79 -1.12
CA ALA A 32 6.82 19.44 0.25
C ALA A 32 7.00 17.96 0.59
N LEU A 33 7.25 17.71 1.88
CA LEU A 33 7.30 16.40 2.53
C LEU A 33 6.43 16.42 3.80
N PHE A 34 5.74 15.33 4.07
CA PHE A 34 4.86 15.20 5.24
C PHE A 34 4.99 13.83 5.91
N ASP A 35 4.93 13.83 7.25
CA ASP A 35 4.69 12.65 8.06
C ASP A 35 3.67 12.95 9.18
N ARG A 36 3.67 12.14 10.24
CA ARG A 36 2.75 12.33 11.39
C ARG A 36 3.06 13.56 12.24
N THR A 37 4.23 14.18 12.09
CA THR A 37 4.70 15.33 12.87
C THR A 37 4.39 16.67 12.21
N GLY A 38 4.16 16.69 10.90
CA GLY A 38 3.82 17.89 10.15
C GLY A 38 4.39 17.88 8.73
N GLY A 39 4.40 19.05 8.12
CA GLY A 39 4.93 19.29 6.77
C GLY A 39 6.17 20.19 6.75
N ALA A 40 7.06 19.96 5.80
CA ALA A 40 8.08 20.92 5.37
C ALA A 40 7.73 21.36 3.95
N PHE A 41 7.74 22.67 3.67
CA PHE A 41 7.35 23.22 2.37
C PHE A 41 8.30 24.33 1.93
N ALA A 42 8.61 24.35 0.63
CA ALA A 42 9.28 25.46 -0.05
C ALA A 42 8.76 25.57 -1.48
N GLU A 43 8.22 26.73 -1.85
CA GLU A 43 7.64 26.99 -3.18
C GLU A 43 8.65 26.74 -4.31
N THR A 44 9.90 27.19 -4.12
CA THR A 44 11.00 27.00 -5.08
C THR A 44 11.69 25.64 -4.98
N GLY A 45 11.22 24.78 -4.08
CA GLY A 45 11.79 23.47 -3.79
C GLY A 45 12.71 23.43 -2.57
N LEU A 46 12.62 22.32 -1.83
CA LEU A 46 13.49 21.94 -0.72
C LEU A 46 14.87 21.53 -1.26
N SER A 47 15.91 21.83 -0.49
CA SER A 47 17.25 21.34 -0.79
C SER A 47 17.34 19.83 -0.56
N SER A 48 18.30 19.15 -1.20
CA SER A 48 18.55 17.73 -0.98
C SER A 48 18.87 17.40 0.49
N ASP A 49 19.52 18.34 1.20
CA ASP A 49 19.82 18.22 2.64
C ASP A 49 18.55 18.34 3.50
N ALA A 50 17.63 19.24 3.15
CA ALA A 50 16.34 19.34 3.85
C ALA A 50 15.47 18.08 3.62
N VAL A 51 15.50 17.52 2.40
CA VAL A 51 14.81 16.26 2.09
C VAL A 51 15.38 15.09 2.90
N SER A 52 16.72 14.97 2.98
CA SER A 52 17.37 13.85 3.68
C SER A 52 17.27 13.93 5.21
N ARG A 53 17.14 15.14 5.77
CA ARG A 53 16.99 15.37 7.22
C ARG A 53 15.56 15.47 7.71
N PHE A 54 14.57 15.37 6.82
CA PHE A 54 13.16 15.35 7.21
C PHE A 54 12.92 14.26 8.29
N PRO A 55 12.24 14.56 9.42
CA PRO A 55 11.33 15.69 9.66
C PRO A 55 11.93 16.96 10.30
N GLU A 56 13.25 17.18 10.25
CA GLU A 56 13.82 18.45 10.73
C GLU A 56 13.18 19.66 10.04
N GLY A 57 12.62 20.58 10.84
CA GLY A 57 11.93 21.78 10.34
C GLY A 57 10.48 21.57 9.90
N ALA A 58 9.90 20.38 10.11
CA ALA A 58 8.47 20.16 9.88
C ALA A 58 7.60 20.95 10.88
N SER A 59 6.47 21.45 10.40
CA SER A 59 5.46 22.14 11.21
C SER A 59 4.09 21.51 11.03
N ALA A 60 3.36 21.32 12.14
CA ALA A 60 1.98 20.84 12.13
C ALA A 60 1.01 21.83 11.46
N ASP A 61 1.38 23.10 11.34
CA ASP A 61 0.57 24.13 10.69
C ASP A 61 0.60 24.01 9.15
N ILE A 62 1.57 23.27 8.61
CA ILE A 62 1.70 23.02 7.17
C ILE A 62 0.95 21.74 6.84
N THR A 63 -0.09 21.86 6.01
CA THR A 63 -0.93 20.72 5.60
C THR A 63 -0.74 20.41 4.11
N PRO A 64 -1.02 19.16 3.68
CA PRO A 64 -0.97 18.81 2.26
C PRO A 64 -1.90 19.71 1.43
N ASP A 65 -3.12 19.93 1.90
CA ASP A 65 -4.12 20.70 1.16
C ASP A 65 -3.76 22.18 1.05
N SER A 66 -3.16 22.78 2.08
CA SER A 66 -2.69 24.17 2.02
C SER A 66 -1.55 24.33 1.03
N VAL A 67 -0.59 23.39 1.00
CA VAL A 67 0.49 23.39 0.02
C VAL A 67 -0.05 23.20 -1.40
N ILE A 68 -0.98 22.26 -1.59
CA ILE A 68 -1.61 22.04 -2.90
C ILE A 68 -2.34 23.30 -3.37
N ASP A 69 -2.94 24.09 -2.47
CA ASP A 69 -3.57 25.37 -2.79
C ASP A 69 -2.59 26.46 -3.18
N GLU A 70 -1.47 26.55 -2.46
CA GLU A 70 -0.43 27.56 -2.67
C GLU A 70 0.33 27.36 -3.98
N LEU A 71 0.51 26.11 -4.42
CA LEU A 71 1.14 25.81 -5.70
C LEU A 71 0.31 26.37 -6.88
N THR A 72 0.95 27.21 -7.69
CA THR A 72 0.35 27.88 -8.85
C THR A 72 0.11 26.95 -10.05
N GLY A 73 0.80 25.82 -10.12
CA GLY A 73 0.74 24.84 -11.21
C GLY A 73 0.49 23.41 -10.73
N PRO A 74 0.35 22.46 -11.67
CA PRO A 74 0.16 21.04 -11.34
C PRO A 74 1.39 20.48 -10.63
N CYS A 75 1.15 19.58 -9.67
CA CYS A 75 2.19 18.85 -8.96
C CYS A 75 2.04 17.34 -9.13
N ILE A 76 3.10 16.62 -8.73
CA ILE A 76 3.08 15.18 -8.56
C ILE A 76 2.88 14.90 -7.08
N PHE A 77 1.73 14.33 -6.73
CA PHE A 77 1.41 13.90 -5.38
C PHE A 77 1.86 12.46 -5.17
N VAL A 78 2.73 12.24 -4.20
CA VAL A 78 3.25 10.91 -3.85
C VAL A 78 2.65 10.47 -2.52
N ASP A 79 1.92 9.36 -2.49
CA ASP A 79 1.36 8.77 -1.27
C ASP A 79 1.99 7.42 -0.95
N THR A 80 2.89 7.42 0.02
CA THR A 80 3.54 6.21 0.56
C THR A 80 3.05 5.86 1.96
N THR A 81 1.86 6.35 2.36
CA THR A 81 1.23 6.04 3.63
C THR A 81 0.39 4.75 3.60
N ALA A 82 -0.15 4.40 4.75
CA ALA A 82 -1.27 3.48 4.89
C ALA A 82 -2.51 4.20 5.46
N ALA A 83 -2.65 5.51 5.23
CA ALA A 83 -3.74 6.33 5.75
C ALA A 83 -4.96 6.31 4.81
N ASP A 84 -6.16 6.50 5.35
CA ASP A 84 -7.41 6.68 4.58
C ASP A 84 -7.73 8.16 4.31
N THR A 85 -6.91 9.08 4.80
CA THR A 85 -7.16 10.52 4.75
C THR A 85 -6.64 11.22 3.50
N THR A 86 -5.96 10.51 2.59
CA THR A 86 -5.26 11.11 1.45
C THR A 86 -6.13 11.30 0.20
N LEU A 87 -7.31 10.68 0.16
CA LEU A 87 -8.20 10.67 -1.00
C LEU A 87 -8.62 12.09 -1.44
N ALA A 88 -8.96 12.98 -0.50
CA ALA A 88 -9.36 14.34 -0.81
C ALA A 88 -8.24 15.14 -1.51
N SER A 89 -7.01 15.04 -0.98
CA SER A 89 -5.83 15.68 -1.58
C SER A 89 -5.53 15.11 -2.98
N MET A 90 -5.68 13.80 -3.18
CA MET A 90 -5.53 13.17 -4.51
C MET A 90 -6.53 13.72 -5.52
N LYS A 91 -7.83 13.76 -5.16
CA LYS A 91 -8.89 14.34 -6.03
C LYS A 91 -8.59 15.79 -6.39
N LYS A 92 -8.09 16.58 -5.41
CA LYS A 92 -7.70 17.98 -5.60
C LYS A 92 -6.54 18.13 -6.59
N VAL A 93 -5.49 17.31 -6.44
CA VAL A 93 -4.31 17.32 -7.33
C VAL A 93 -4.71 16.95 -8.77
N LEU A 94 -5.48 15.88 -8.95
CA LEU A 94 -5.95 15.46 -10.27
C LEU A 94 -6.82 16.54 -10.94
N SER A 95 -7.69 17.20 -10.16
CA SER A 95 -8.54 18.31 -10.63
C SER A 95 -7.74 19.52 -11.09
N LYS A 96 -6.55 19.75 -10.52
CA LYS A 96 -5.60 20.81 -10.94
C LYS A 96 -4.70 20.42 -12.12
N GLY A 97 -4.91 19.25 -12.73
CA GLY A 97 -4.04 18.77 -13.82
C GLY A 97 -2.77 18.06 -13.34
N GLY A 98 -2.60 17.84 -12.03
CA GLY A 98 -1.47 17.12 -11.45
C GLY A 98 -1.57 15.60 -11.63
N ALA A 99 -0.53 14.89 -11.16
CA ALA A 99 -0.49 13.43 -11.17
C ALA A 99 -0.41 12.88 -9.75
N VAL A 100 -0.92 11.67 -9.56
CA VAL A 100 -0.87 10.95 -8.29
C VAL A 100 -0.08 9.65 -8.49
N VAL A 101 0.90 9.41 -7.63
CA VAL A 101 1.67 8.17 -7.56
C VAL A 101 1.52 7.62 -6.15
N MET A 102 1.12 6.35 -5.99
CA MET A 102 0.86 5.80 -4.65
C MET A 102 1.30 4.35 -4.48
N SER A 103 1.75 4.02 -3.27
CA SER A 103 1.79 2.64 -2.76
C SER A 103 0.64 2.34 -1.80
N ASN A 104 -0.13 3.37 -1.44
CA ASN A 104 -1.29 3.26 -0.57
C ASN A 104 -2.48 2.65 -1.32
N LYS A 105 -2.99 1.52 -0.80
CA LYS A 105 -4.16 0.83 -1.38
C LYS A 105 -5.48 1.47 -0.98
N LYS A 106 -5.55 2.09 0.21
CA LYS A 106 -6.83 2.50 0.81
C LYS A 106 -7.66 3.44 -0.08
N PRO A 107 -7.08 4.47 -0.73
CA PRO A 107 -7.85 5.37 -1.59
C PRO A 107 -8.50 4.68 -2.80
N ILE A 108 -7.87 3.63 -3.33
CA ILE A 108 -8.35 2.89 -4.51
C ILE A 108 -9.10 1.59 -4.17
N THR A 109 -9.12 1.22 -2.88
CA THR A 109 -9.96 0.14 -2.32
C THR A 109 -11.04 0.67 -1.38
N GLY A 110 -11.34 1.97 -1.46
CA GLY A 110 -12.53 2.56 -0.86
C GLY A 110 -13.78 2.20 -1.66
N THR A 111 -14.79 3.06 -1.64
CA THR A 111 -16.03 2.82 -2.40
C THR A 111 -15.78 2.76 -3.90
N GLN A 112 -16.63 2.05 -4.64
CA GLN A 112 -16.59 2.06 -6.11
C GLN A 112 -16.72 3.49 -6.66
N ALA A 113 -17.55 4.34 -6.03
CA ALA A 113 -17.71 5.74 -6.41
C ALA A 113 -16.40 6.54 -6.29
N ASP A 114 -15.59 6.30 -5.25
CA ASP A 114 -14.29 6.95 -5.10
C ASP A 114 -13.29 6.51 -6.17
N TRP A 115 -13.29 5.21 -6.50
CA TRP A 115 -12.49 4.66 -7.60
C TRP A 115 -12.86 5.32 -8.93
N ASP A 116 -14.16 5.35 -9.25
CA ASP A 116 -14.68 5.94 -10.49
C ASP A 116 -14.36 7.44 -10.56
N GLU A 117 -14.48 8.16 -9.44
CA GLU A 117 -14.17 9.59 -9.39
C GLU A 117 -12.69 9.86 -9.64
N LEU A 118 -11.77 9.08 -9.05
CA LEU A 118 -10.33 9.22 -9.31
C LEU A 118 -10.00 9.02 -10.79
N HIS A 119 -10.56 7.98 -11.42
CA HIS A 119 -10.33 7.69 -12.84
C HIS A 119 -10.98 8.75 -13.75
N ARG A 120 -12.16 9.27 -13.39
CA ARG A 120 -12.80 10.39 -14.10
C ARG A 120 -11.97 11.67 -14.03
N LEU A 121 -11.29 11.93 -12.91
CA LEU A 121 -10.45 13.12 -12.71
C LEU A 121 -9.10 13.03 -13.42
N GLY A 122 -8.54 11.83 -13.60
CA GLY A 122 -7.28 11.65 -14.32
C GLY A 122 -6.75 10.22 -14.34
N ASP A 123 -7.42 9.33 -15.09
CA ASP A 123 -6.97 7.94 -15.31
C ASP A 123 -5.52 7.84 -15.86
N ASP A 124 -5.16 8.71 -16.79
CA ASP A 124 -3.80 8.78 -17.40
C ASP A 124 -2.74 9.38 -16.46
N ARG A 125 -3.17 9.89 -15.30
CA ARG A 125 -2.33 10.58 -14.30
C ARG A 125 -2.41 9.92 -12.92
N LEU A 126 -2.97 8.72 -12.85
CA LEU A 126 -3.13 7.94 -11.62
C LEU A 126 -2.28 6.66 -11.68
N PHE A 127 -1.20 6.64 -10.89
CA PHE A 127 -0.20 5.56 -10.89
C PHE A 127 -0.20 4.84 -9.54
N TYR A 128 -0.39 3.53 -9.56
CA TYR A 128 -0.52 2.69 -8.37
C TYR A 128 0.13 1.31 -8.54
N GLU A 129 1.18 1.21 -9.36
CA GLU A 129 1.86 -0.05 -9.67
C GLU A 129 2.27 -0.82 -8.41
N THR A 130 2.81 -0.11 -7.43
CA THR A 130 3.36 -0.72 -6.20
C THR A 130 2.31 -1.22 -5.22
N THR A 131 1.03 -0.99 -5.50
CA THR A 131 -0.07 -1.49 -4.66
C THR A 131 -0.24 -3.00 -4.77
N VAL A 132 0.15 -3.61 -5.90
CA VAL A 132 0.09 -5.05 -6.14
C VAL A 132 1.41 -5.53 -6.75
N GLY A 133 2.11 -6.44 -6.06
CA GLY A 133 3.38 -6.98 -6.56
C GLY A 133 4.60 -6.09 -6.31
N ALA A 134 4.49 -5.04 -5.50
CA ALA A 134 5.59 -4.13 -5.14
C ALA A 134 6.29 -3.56 -6.39
N GLY A 135 7.54 -3.93 -6.67
CA GLY A 135 8.26 -3.45 -7.86
C GLY A 135 7.94 -4.19 -9.16
N LEU A 136 7.11 -5.24 -9.12
CA LEU A 136 6.76 -6.03 -10.29
C LEU A 136 5.71 -5.30 -11.14
N PRO A 137 5.78 -5.39 -12.49
CA PRO A 137 4.88 -4.66 -13.39
C PRO A 137 3.51 -5.35 -13.52
N VAL A 138 2.82 -5.65 -12.42
CA VAL A 138 1.56 -6.38 -12.40
C VAL A 138 0.41 -5.58 -13.02
N ILE A 139 0.21 -4.34 -12.54
CA ILE A 139 -0.89 -3.48 -12.99
C ILE A 139 -0.66 -3.05 -14.44
N GLN A 140 0.55 -2.62 -14.79
CA GLN A 140 0.88 -2.25 -16.17
C GLN A 140 0.72 -3.42 -17.14
N THR A 141 1.14 -4.63 -16.77
CA THR A 141 0.95 -5.82 -17.61
C THR A 141 -0.54 -6.08 -17.82
N LEU A 142 -1.34 -6.07 -16.75
CA LEU A 142 -2.78 -6.27 -16.82
C LEU A 142 -3.47 -5.22 -17.72
N LYS A 143 -3.17 -3.94 -17.52
CA LYS A 143 -3.69 -2.85 -18.35
C LYS A 143 -3.32 -3.02 -19.82
N SER A 144 -2.08 -3.46 -20.10
CA SER A 144 -1.59 -3.66 -21.48
C SER A 144 -2.33 -4.80 -22.19
N LEU A 145 -2.53 -5.95 -21.51
CA LEU A 145 -3.31 -7.08 -22.04
C LEU A 145 -4.75 -6.66 -22.37
N LEU A 146 -5.40 -5.93 -21.45
CA LEU A 146 -6.76 -5.43 -21.66
C LEU A 146 -6.82 -4.44 -22.83
N ALA A 147 -5.83 -3.56 -22.96
CA ALA A 147 -5.76 -2.59 -24.06
C ALA A 147 -5.56 -3.24 -25.43
N THR A 148 -4.89 -4.40 -25.51
CA THR A 148 -4.75 -5.18 -26.75
C THR A 148 -5.96 -6.06 -27.07
N GLY A 149 -6.97 -6.08 -26.20
CA GLY A 149 -8.20 -6.84 -26.38
C GLY A 149 -8.14 -8.27 -25.85
N ASP A 150 -7.11 -8.62 -25.07
CA ASP A 150 -7.07 -9.92 -24.40
C ASP A 150 -8.16 -10.04 -23.35
N LYS A 151 -8.59 -11.28 -23.11
CA LYS A 151 -9.58 -11.61 -22.09
C LYS A 151 -8.89 -12.33 -20.96
N ILE A 152 -8.87 -11.68 -19.80
CA ILE A 152 -8.36 -12.29 -18.57
C ILE A 152 -9.39 -13.31 -18.10
N ILE A 153 -8.98 -14.58 -18.09
CA ILE A 153 -9.83 -15.71 -17.66
C ILE A 153 -9.73 -15.86 -16.14
N GLU A 154 -8.52 -15.77 -15.60
CA GLU A 154 -8.23 -16.02 -14.20
C GLU A 154 -6.93 -15.32 -13.78
N ILE A 155 -6.88 -14.86 -12.52
CA ILE A 155 -5.67 -14.40 -11.85
C ILE A 155 -5.53 -15.19 -10.56
N GLN A 156 -4.40 -15.88 -10.40
CA GLN A 156 -4.01 -16.59 -9.18
C GLN A 156 -2.60 -16.14 -8.79
N GLY A 157 -2.32 -16.06 -7.49
CA GLY A 157 -0.99 -15.73 -7.01
C GLY A 157 -0.87 -15.54 -5.51
N CYS A 158 0.36 -15.55 -5.03
CA CYS A 158 0.71 -15.24 -3.65
C CYS A 158 1.01 -13.75 -3.53
N PHE A 159 0.05 -12.98 -3.00
CA PHE A 159 0.14 -11.53 -2.96
C PHE A 159 0.71 -10.95 -1.66
N SER A 160 1.03 -11.79 -0.65
CA SER A 160 1.64 -11.36 0.61
C SER A 160 2.98 -12.04 0.84
N GLY A 161 4.02 -11.24 1.06
CA GLY A 161 5.36 -11.75 1.41
C GLY A 161 5.38 -12.44 2.77
N THR A 162 4.68 -11.87 3.76
CA THR A 162 4.55 -12.43 5.12
C THR A 162 3.85 -13.78 5.10
N LEU A 163 2.74 -13.89 4.36
CA LEU A 163 2.03 -15.17 4.23
C LEU A 163 2.84 -16.16 3.40
N GLY A 164 3.51 -15.71 2.34
CA GLY A 164 4.41 -16.56 1.55
C GLY A 164 5.54 -17.16 2.38
N PHE A 165 6.19 -16.35 3.23
CA PHE A 165 7.18 -16.82 4.19
C PHE A 165 6.57 -17.83 5.16
N LEU A 166 5.44 -17.50 5.78
CA LEU A 166 4.76 -18.37 6.74
C LEU A 166 4.46 -19.74 6.12
N PHE A 167 3.83 -19.78 4.96
CA PHE A 167 3.50 -21.06 4.30
C PHE A 167 4.74 -21.83 3.84
N SER A 168 5.84 -21.15 3.51
CA SER A 168 7.12 -21.81 3.21
C SER A 168 7.71 -22.50 4.45
N GLU A 169 7.58 -21.89 5.64
CA GLU A 169 7.99 -22.51 6.91
C GLU A 169 7.11 -23.72 7.24
N LEU A 170 5.79 -23.64 7.01
CA LEU A 170 4.89 -24.78 7.19
C LEU A 170 5.24 -25.95 6.26
N GLU A 171 5.54 -25.65 4.99
CA GLU A 171 5.99 -26.66 4.01
C GLU A 171 7.31 -27.31 4.44
N ALA A 172 8.20 -26.56 5.11
CA ALA A 172 9.42 -27.08 5.70
C ALA A 172 9.21 -27.92 6.98
N GLY A 173 7.96 -28.06 7.46
CA GLY A 173 7.58 -28.84 8.63
C GLY A 173 7.54 -28.07 9.95
N THR A 174 7.65 -26.74 9.91
CA THR A 174 7.51 -25.89 11.10
C THR A 174 6.05 -25.79 11.53
N SER A 175 5.76 -25.74 12.83
CA SER A 175 4.39 -25.51 13.31
C SER A 175 3.92 -24.09 12.97
N PHE A 176 2.61 -23.90 12.83
CA PHE A 176 2.03 -22.60 12.48
C PHE A 176 2.42 -21.50 13.48
N SER A 177 2.32 -21.79 14.77
CA SER A 177 2.69 -20.89 15.86
C SER A 177 4.17 -20.48 15.84
N THR A 178 5.07 -21.43 15.56
CA THR A 178 6.50 -21.15 15.42
C THR A 178 6.78 -20.31 14.18
N ALA A 179 6.11 -20.59 13.05
CA ALA A 179 6.24 -19.77 11.84
C ALA A 179 5.76 -18.33 12.05
N VAL A 180 4.61 -18.13 12.71
CA VAL A 180 4.11 -16.79 13.08
C VAL A 180 5.08 -16.05 14.00
N THR A 181 5.60 -16.73 15.01
CA THR A 181 6.57 -16.14 15.96
C THR A 181 7.86 -15.75 15.25
N SER A 182 8.40 -16.65 14.41
CA SER A 182 9.59 -16.41 13.60
C SER A 182 9.41 -15.23 12.64
N ALA A 183 8.27 -15.16 11.95
CA ALA A 183 7.95 -14.04 11.06
C ALA A 183 7.93 -12.70 11.81
N LYS A 184 7.37 -12.68 13.02
CA LYS A 184 7.35 -11.48 13.87
C LYS A 184 8.74 -11.08 14.36
N GLU A 185 9.54 -12.04 14.82
CA GLU A 185 10.91 -11.79 15.30
C GLU A 185 11.84 -11.27 14.19
N GLN A 186 11.64 -11.75 12.97
CA GLN A 186 12.37 -11.27 11.78
C GLN A 186 11.83 -9.94 11.22
N GLY A 187 10.74 -9.41 11.77
CA GLY A 187 10.12 -8.17 11.31
C GLY A 187 9.39 -8.30 9.97
N PHE A 188 8.97 -9.51 9.60
CA PHE A 188 8.15 -9.75 8.40
C PHE A 188 6.67 -9.48 8.61
N THR A 189 6.19 -9.43 9.86
CA THR A 189 4.81 -9.05 10.17
C THR A 189 4.71 -7.57 10.53
N GLU A 190 3.50 -7.04 10.48
CA GLU A 190 3.13 -5.83 11.21
C GLU A 190 3.33 -6.02 12.73
N PRO A 191 3.34 -4.93 13.55
CA PRO A 191 3.50 -5.04 15.00
C PRO A 191 2.49 -5.99 15.66
N ASP A 192 1.29 -6.10 15.08
CA ASP A 192 0.30 -7.10 15.40
C ASP A 192 0.15 -8.08 14.21
N PRO A 193 0.61 -9.35 14.33
CA PRO A 193 0.57 -10.31 13.23
C PRO A 193 -0.84 -10.57 12.68
N ARG A 194 -1.90 -10.27 13.45
CA ARG A 194 -3.29 -10.43 13.01
C ARG A 194 -3.62 -9.57 11.80
N ASP A 195 -2.93 -8.45 11.61
CA ASP A 195 -3.13 -7.57 10.46
C ASP A 195 -2.76 -8.28 9.15
N ASP A 196 -1.66 -9.05 9.14
CA ASP A 196 -1.26 -9.88 8.00
C ASP A 196 -2.13 -11.15 7.87
N LEU A 197 -2.33 -11.85 8.99
CA LEU A 197 -3.05 -13.12 9.05
C LEU A 197 -4.55 -12.96 8.76
N SER A 198 -5.09 -11.74 8.83
CA SER A 198 -6.49 -11.45 8.46
C SER A 198 -6.78 -11.67 6.97
N GLY A 199 -5.74 -11.63 6.12
CA GLY A 199 -5.89 -11.68 4.66
C GLY A 199 -6.36 -10.36 4.03
N MET A 200 -6.61 -9.31 4.81
CA MET A 200 -7.17 -8.06 4.28
C MET A 200 -6.24 -7.29 3.33
N ASP A 201 -4.92 -7.41 3.50
CA ASP A 201 -3.97 -6.86 2.54
C ASP A 201 -4.07 -7.57 1.17
N VAL A 202 -4.21 -8.90 1.18
CA VAL A 202 -4.43 -9.72 -0.03
C VAL A 202 -5.77 -9.37 -0.66
N ALA A 203 -6.84 -9.25 0.13
CA ALA A 203 -8.16 -8.89 -0.34
C ALA A 203 -8.18 -7.54 -1.08
N ARG A 204 -7.48 -6.53 -0.54
CA ARG A 204 -7.31 -5.23 -1.20
C ARG A 204 -6.58 -5.34 -2.54
N LYS A 205 -5.53 -6.17 -2.62
CA LYS A 205 -4.79 -6.41 -3.87
C LYS A 205 -5.67 -7.07 -4.93
N VAL A 206 -6.45 -8.07 -4.54
CA VAL A 206 -7.42 -8.74 -5.43
C VAL A 206 -8.52 -7.77 -5.88
N LEU A 207 -9.03 -6.91 -5.00
CA LEU A 207 -10.01 -5.89 -5.35
C LEU A 207 -9.46 -4.91 -6.40
N ILE A 208 -8.22 -4.43 -6.22
CA ILE A 208 -7.55 -3.57 -7.20
C ILE A 208 -7.48 -4.25 -8.57
N LEU A 209 -6.99 -5.49 -8.62
CA LEU A 209 -6.90 -6.26 -9.88
C LEU A 209 -8.28 -6.44 -10.54
N SER A 210 -9.30 -6.73 -9.74
CA SER A 210 -10.67 -6.91 -10.22
C SER A 210 -11.23 -5.61 -10.82
N ARG A 211 -11.01 -4.47 -10.14
CA ARG A 211 -11.42 -3.15 -10.64
C ARG A 211 -10.68 -2.75 -11.92
N VAL A 212 -9.39 -3.05 -12.02
CA VAL A 212 -8.59 -2.85 -13.26
C VAL A 212 -9.17 -3.67 -14.43
N MET A 213 -9.72 -4.86 -14.16
CA MET A 213 -10.44 -5.69 -15.15
C MET A 213 -11.86 -5.18 -15.48
N GLY A 214 -12.25 -4.02 -14.96
CA GLY A 214 -13.56 -3.42 -15.19
C GLY A 214 -14.69 -4.05 -14.37
N LYS A 215 -14.37 -4.72 -13.25
CA LYS A 215 -15.39 -5.22 -12.31
C LYS A 215 -15.75 -4.12 -11.31
N GLU A 216 -17.04 -3.87 -11.16
CA GLU A 216 -17.58 -3.04 -10.09
C GLU A 216 -17.81 -3.92 -8.86
N LEU A 217 -16.92 -3.81 -7.88
CA LEU A 217 -16.92 -4.62 -6.67
C LEU A 217 -16.54 -3.77 -5.46
N GLU A 218 -17.03 -4.17 -4.30
CA GLU A 218 -16.62 -3.65 -3.00
C GLU A 218 -15.77 -4.69 -2.26
N ILE A 219 -15.06 -4.26 -1.21
CA ILE A 219 -14.23 -5.18 -0.41
C ILE A 219 -15.06 -6.31 0.23
N THR A 220 -16.34 -6.06 0.49
CA THR A 220 -17.30 -7.03 1.03
C THR A 220 -17.67 -8.13 0.04
N ASP A 221 -17.41 -7.93 -1.26
CA ASP A 221 -17.62 -8.95 -2.29
C ASP A 221 -16.43 -9.93 -2.39
N VAL A 222 -15.31 -9.62 -1.73
CA VAL A 222 -14.13 -10.47 -1.68
C VAL A 222 -14.28 -11.48 -0.54
N SER A 223 -14.36 -12.76 -0.89
CA SER A 223 -14.30 -13.84 0.11
C SER A 223 -12.88 -13.94 0.67
N VAL A 224 -12.75 -13.79 1.97
CA VAL A 224 -11.47 -13.88 2.69
C VAL A 224 -11.59 -14.96 3.76
N GLU A 225 -10.61 -15.85 3.82
CA GLU A 225 -10.43 -16.79 4.92
C GLU A 225 -9.28 -16.29 5.80
N PRO A 226 -9.56 -15.71 6.98
CA PRO A 226 -8.51 -15.37 7.94
C PRO A 226 -7.78 -16.62 8.41
N LEU A 227 -6.48 -16.49 8.70
CA LEU A 227 -5.65 -17.58 9.17
C LEU A 227 -5.80 -17.88 10.68
N TYR A 228 -6.79 -17.24 11.33
CA TYR A 228 -7.17 -17.43 12.72
C TYR A 228 -8.68 -17.34 12.86
N ASN A 229 -9.24 -17.95 13.92
CA ASN A 229 -10.67 -17.93 14.19
C ASN A 229 -11.14 -16.65 14.94
N ASP A 230 -12.45 -16.43 14.96
CA ASP A 230 -13.09 -15.28 15.62
C ASP A 230 -12.79 -15.15 17.12
N ALA A 231 -12.46 -16.26 17.80
CA ALA A 231 -12.10 -16.23 19.22
C ALA A 231 -10.75 -15.53 19.40
N LEU A 232 -9.76 -15.89 18.57
CA LEU A 232 -8.43 -15.28 18.55
C LEU A 232 -8.46 -13.83 18.03
N ALA A 233 -9.38 -13.51 17.11
CA ALA A 233 -9.55 -12.16 16.58
C ALA A 233 -9.83 -11.11 17.66
N LYS A 234 -10.54 -11.51 18.74
CA LYS A 234 -11.00 -10.61 19.82
C LYS A 234 -10.00 -10.41 20.95
N LEU A 235 -8.88 -11.12 20.93
CA LEU A 235 -7.86 -11.06 21.98
C LEU A 235 -7.03 -9.78 21.90
N SER A 236 -6.27 -9.47 22.95
CA SER A 236 -5.12 -8.57 22.82
C SER A 236 -4.02 -9.23 21.96
N LYS A 237 -3.07 -8.42 21.49
CA LYS A 237 -1.92 -8.92 20.73
C LYS A 237 -1.11 -9.92 21.56
N GLU A 238 -0.91 -9.65 22.84
CA GLU A 238 -0.18 -10.51 23.77
C GLU A 238 -0.90 -11.85 23.96
N GLU A 239 -2.20 -11.82 24.26
CA GLU A 239 -3.02 -13.04 24.39
C GLU A 239 -3.11 -13.83 23.09
N PHE A 240 -3.17 -13.15 21.94
CA PHE A 240 -3.14 -13.80 20.63
C PHE A 240 -1.85 -14.59 20.44
N MET A 241 -0.70 -14.00 20.75
CA MET A 241 0.60 -14.68 20.62
C MET A 241 0.74 -15.86 21.57
N GLU A 242 0.13 -15.80 22.77
CA GLU A 242 0.10 -16.94 23.69
C GLU A 242 -0.80 -18.07 23.17
N GLN A 243 -1.93 -17.73 22.54
CA GLN A 243 -2.93 -18.69 22.10
C GLN A 243 -2.78 -19.15 20.64
N VAL A 244 -1.85 -18.59 19.85
CA VAL A 244 -1.64 -18.99 18.44
C VAL A 244 -1.25 -20.47 18.29
N THR A 245 -0.65 -21.07 19.32
CA THR A 245 -0.36 -22.50 19.43
C THR A 245 -1.60 -23.40 19.32
N THR A 246 -2.78 -22.88 19.66
CA THR A 246 -4.04 -23.62 19.50
C THR A 246 -4.40 -23.92 18.04
N LEU A 247 -3.77 -23.23 17.08
CA LEU A 247 -3.96 -23.43 15.64
C LEU A 247 -3.04 -24.50 15.06
N ASP A 248 -2.03 -24.97 15.80
CA ASP A 248 -1.00 -25.87 15.25
C ASP A 248 -1.59 -27.19 14.75
N GLN A 249 -2.52 -27.77 15.50
CA GLN A 249 -3.16 -29.03 15.12
C GLN A 249 -4.01 -28.87 13.87
N GLU A 250 -4.69 -27.73 13.72
CA GLU A 250 -5.52 -27.45 12.54
C GLU A 250 -4.65 -27.34 11.29
N TYR A 251 -3.57 -26.56 11.34
CA TYR A 251 -2.69 -26.38 10.18
C TYR A 251 -1.87 -27.63 9.85
N ALA A 252 -1.48 -28.42 10.84
CA ALA A 252 -0.87 -29.72 10.61
C ALA A 252 -1.83 -30.65 9.82
N ALA A 253 -3.09 -30.74 10.24
CA ALA A 253 -4.09 -31.54 9.54
C ALA A 253 -4.35 -31.04 8.10
N ARG A 254 -4.39 -29.72 7.88
CA ARG A 254 -4.51 -29.13 6.54
C ARG A 254 -3.30 -29.47 5.65
N ALA A 255 -2.08 -29.41 6.20
CA ALA A 255 -0.87 -29.76 5.48
C ALA A 255 -0.82 -31.25 5.11
N GLU A 256 -1.20 -32.14 6.04
CA GLU A 256 -1.32 -33.58 5.78
C GLU A 256 -2.36 -33.88 4.69
N GLN A 257 -3.52 -33.23 4.73
CA GLN A 257 -4.56 -33.38 3.71
C GLN A 257 -4.10 -32.87 2.32
N ALA A 258 -3.28 -31.81 2.28
CA ALA A 258 -2.75 -31.29 1.01
C ALA A 258 -1.67 -32.20 0.41
N ALA A 259 -0.98 -33.01 1.24
CA ALA A 259 0.05 -33.95 0.81
C ALA A 259 -0.50 -35.31 0.32
N SER A 260 -1.78 -35.59 0.54
CA SER A 260 -2.47 -36.83 0.13
C SER A 260 -3.09 -36.73 -1.27
#